data_AF-A0A7R9AJM7-F1
#
_entry.id   AF-A0A7R9AJM7-F1
#
_cell.length_a   1.000
_cell.length_b   1.000
_cell.length_c   1.000
_cell.angle_alpha   90.00
_cell.angle_beta   90.00
_cell.angle_gamma   90.00
#
_symmetry.space_group_name_H-M   'P 1'
#
loop_
_entity.id
_entity.type
_entity.pdbx_description
1 polymer ?
#
loop_
_entity_poly.entity_id
_entity_poly.type
_entity_poly.pdbx_seq_one_letter_code
_entity_poly.pdbx_strand_id
1 'polypeptide(L)'
;MVAEFAGAKYGIAAMNGTAALHIAQELAGVRQRDYVITPDITFIATANAIKYTGADPIFIDVDKDTWQMDLDILEAFLEKDTFYYKDHTYLKSDKRCGGGVIVTDDENLAKKAKHITTQAKTDTFEYDHDEIGYNYRLVNILAAV
;
A
#
# COMPACT_ATOMS: atom_id res chain seq x y z
N MET A 1 8.18 -15.31 -14.94
CA MET A 1 7.88 -16.30 -13.88
C MET A 1 6.88 -15.79 -12.85
N VAL A 2 7.22 -15.01 -11.81
CA VAL A 2 6.21 -14.57 -10.80
C VAL A 2 5.18 -13.59 -11.35
N ALA A 3 5.60 -12.54 -12.06
CA ALA A 3 4.68 -11.57 -12.67
C ALA A 3 3.74 -12.24 -13.68
N GLU A 4 4.31 -13.07 -14.55
CA GLU A 4 3.61 -13.88 -15.54
C GLU A 4 2.62 -14.87 -14.90
N PHE A 5 2.99 -15.55 -13.82
CA PHE A 5 2.10 -16.44 -13.06
C PHE A 5 0.93 -15.66 -12.42
N ALA A 6 1.18 -14.46 -11.92
CA ALA A 6 0.17 -13.58 -11.35
C ALA A 6 -0.68 -12.86 -12.42
N GLY A 7 -0.40 -13.05 -13.72
CA GLY A 7 -1.09 -12.35 -14.80
C GLY A 7 -0.76 -10.85 -14.89
N ALA A 8 0.30 -10.39 -14.22
CA ALA A 8 0.70 -8.98 -14.18
C ALA A 8 1.84 -8.70 -15.17
N LYS A 9 1.86 -7.49 -15.74
CA LYS A 9 2.93 -7.06 -16.66
C LYS A 9 4.30 -6.92 -15.94
N TYR A 10 4.28 -6.53 -14.68
CA TYR A 10 5.48 -6.33 -13.87
C TYR A 10 5.33 -6.97 -12.48
N GLY A 11 6.46 -7.40 -11.90
CA GLY A 11 6.52 -7.91 -10.53
C GLY A 11 7.77 -7.40 -9.84
N ILE A 12 7.60 -6.86 -8.63
CA ILE A 12 8.68 -6.26 -7.84
C ILE A 12 8.88 -7.10 -6.59
N ALA A 13 10.06 -7.69 -6.46
CA ALA A 13 10.40 -8.54 -5.33
C ALA A 13 10.85 -7.69 -4.12
N ALA A 14 10.06 -7.73 -3.04
CA ALA A 14 10.38 -7.08 -1.78
C ALA A 14 10.93 -8.10 -0.75
N MET A 15 11.67 -7.62 0.25
CA MET A 15 12.29 -8.46 1.28
C MET A 15 11.28 -9.25 2.15
N ASN A 16 10.03 -8.77 2.26
CA ASN A 16 8.90 -9.46 2.88
C ASN A 16 7.57 -8.79 2.47
N GLY A 17 6.44 -9.38 2.89
CA GLY A 17 5.10 -8.86 2.57
C GLY A 17 4.80 -7.49 3.18
N THR A 18 5.29 -7.19 4.38
CA THR A 18 5.07 -5.87 5.03
C THR A 18 5.75 -4.75 4.24
N ALA A 19 6.97 -4.98 3.75
CA ALA A 19 7.69 -4.04 2.89
C ALA A 19 6.96 -3.84 1.56
N ALA A 20 6.44 -4.92 0.96
CA ALA A 20 5.62 -4.83 -0.25
C ALA A 20 4.36 -3.97 -0.03
N LEU A 21 3.64 -4.19 1.07
CA LEU A 21 2.45 -3.40 1.44
C LEU A 21 2.78 -1.93 1.68
N HIS A 22 3.91 -1.65 2.33
CA HIS A 22 4.34 -0.27 2.60
C HIS A 22 4.62 0.48 1.29
N ILE A 23 5.43 -0.09 0.40
CA ILE A 23 5.74 0.49 -0.92
C ILE A 23 4.48 0.66 -1.76
N ALA A 24 3.58 -0.34 -1.76
CA ALA A 24 2.34 -0.27 -2.52
C ALA A 24 1.47 0.92 -2.10
N GLN A 25 1.40 1.22 -0.80
CA GLN A 25 0.64 2.36 -0.28
C GLN A 25 1.29 3.71 -0.66
N GLU A 26 2.61 3.81 -0.54
CA GLU A 26 3.32 5.03 -0.93
C GLU A 26 3.15 5.35 -2.42
N LEU A 27 3.21 4.32 -3.27
CA LEU A 27 2.95 4.46 -4.71
C LEU A 27 1.49 4.82 -5.03
N ALA A 28 0.55 4.43 -4.16
CA ALA A 28 -0.86 4.80 -4.25
C ALA A 28 -1.09 6.28 -3.90
N GLY A 29 -0.05 6.95 -3.45
CA GLY A 29 -0.14 8.33 -3.00
C GLY A 29 -0.67 8.45 -1.57
N VAL A 30 -0.70 7.35 -0.79
CA VAL A 30 -0.97 7.42 0.65
C VAL A 30 0.12 8.27 1.30
N ARG A 31 -0.30 9.28 2.04
CA ARG A 31 0.57 10.24 2.71
C ARG A 31 0.25 10.29 4.20
N GLN A 32 1.13 10.97 4.92
CA GLN A 32 0.92 11.23 6.33
C GLN A 32 -0.44 11.93 6.55
N ARG A 33 -1.17 11.47 7.57
CA ARG A 33 -2.53 11.94 7.94
C ARG A 33 -3.67 11.50 7.01
N ASP A 34 -3.40 10.68 6.00
CA ASP A 34 -4.48 9.99 5.28
C ASP A 34 -5.05 8.86 6.14
N TYR A 35 -6.24 8.42 5.78
CA TYR A 35 -6.86 7.21 6.34
C TYR A 35 -6.73 6.03 5.39
N VAL A 36 -6.44 4.83 5.89
CA VAL A 36 -6.49 3.60 5.09
C VAL A 36 -7.44 2.62 5.76
N ILE A 37 -8.44 2.15 5.02
CA ILE A 37 -9.42 1.18 5.53
C ILE A 37 -8.82 -0.23 5.48
N THR A 38 -8.96 -0.99 6.56
CA THR A 38 -8.47 -2.36 6.71
C THR A 38 -9.42 -3.15 7.62
N PRO A 39 -9.55 -4.48 7.48
CA PRO A 39 -10.31 -5.26 8.45
C PRO A 39 -9.61 -5.27 9.82
N ASP A 40 -10.37 -5.40 10.90
CA ASP A 40 -9.83 -5.54 12.27
C ASP A 40 -9.29 -6.95 12.55
N ILE A 41 -9.87 -7.98 11.94
CA ILE A 41 -9.34 -9.35 11.94
C ILE A 41 -8.34 -9.51 10.78
N THR A 42 -7.09 -9.16 11.03
CA THR A 42 -5.97 -9.37 10.08
C THR A 42 -4.64 -9.58 10.80
N PHE A 43 -3.60 -9.95 10.06
CA PHE A 43 -2.25 -9.98 10.60
C PHE A 43 -1.74 -8.55 10.81
N ILE A 44 -1.05 -8.30 11.93
CA ILE A 44 -0.62 -6.95 12.35
C ILE A 44 0.22 -6.21 11.31
N ALA A 45 0.88 -6.92 10.40
CA ALA A 45 1.63 -6.33 9.30
C ALA A 45 0.80 -5.35 8.45
N THR A 46 -0.50 -5.61 8.27
CA THR A 46 -1.40 -4.75 7.49
C THR A 46 -1.49 -3.36 8.12
N ALA A 47 -1.84 -3.29 9.41
CA ALA A 47 -1.92 -2.03 10.15
C ALA A 47 -0.56 -1.36 10.32
N ASN A 48 0.51 -2.13 10.52
CA ASN A 48 1.86 -1.59 10.63
C ASN A 48 2.33 -0.95 9.32
N ALA A 49 2.05 -1.57 8.17
CA ALA A 49 2.40 -1.01 6.86
C ALA A 49 1.68 0.33 6.63
N ILE A 50 0.41 0.45 7.03
CA ILE A 50 -0.33 1.73 7.03
C ILE A 50 0.40 2.74 7.91
N LYS A 51 0.70 2.39 9.15
CA LYS A 51 1.39 3.30 10.08
C LYS A 51 2.78 3.73 9.62
N TYR A 52 3.50 2.91 8.85
CA TYR A 52 4.82 3.28 8.31
C TYR A 52 4.77 4.42 7.30
N THR A 53 3.66 4.58 6.56
CA THR A 53 3.42 5.75 5.70
C THR A 53 3.08 7.03 6.48
N GLY A 54 2.79 6.90 7.78
CA GLY A 54 2.26 7.97 8.62
C GLY A 54 0.75 8.20 8.48
N ALA A 55 0.04 7.35 7.72
CA ALA A 55 -1.41 7.28 7.67
C ALA A 55 -2.00 6.60 8.91
N ASP A 56 -3.30 6.76 9.11
CA ASP A 56 -4.07 6.16 10.20
C ASP A 56 -4.99 5.04 9.69
N PRO A 57 -5.00 3.85 10.30
CA PRO A 57 -5.94 2.81 9.91
C PRO A 57 -7.35 3.12 10.39
N ILE A 58 -8.34 2.87 9.54
CA ILE A 58 -9.76 2.74 9.92
C ILE A 58 -10.11 1.27 9.86
N PHE A 59 -10.59 0.74 10.98
CA PHE A 59 -10.94 -0.66 11.09
C PHE A 59 -12.41 -0.89 10.77
N ILE A 60 -12.67 -1.87 9.90
CA ILE A 60 -14.00 -2.39 9.58
C ILE A 60 -14.05 -3.85 10.04
N ASP A 61 -15.20 -4.26 10.58
CA ASP A 61 -15.38 -5.63 11.06
C ASP A 61 -15.38 -6.64 9.89
N VAL A 62 -15.30 -7.92 10.22
CA VAL A 62 -15.33 -9.01 9.24
C VAL A 62 -16.66 -9.75 9.24
N ASP A 63 -17.01 -10.27 8.06
CA ASP A 63 -18.13 -11.19 7.92
C ASP A 63 -17.79 -12.52 8.62
N LYS A 64 -18.72 -12.99 9.46
CA LYS A 64 -18.53 -14.17 10.32
C LYS A 64 -18.35 -15.49 9.56
N ASP A 65 -18.83 -15.58 8.32
CA ASP A 65 -18.86 -16.81 7.54
C ASP A 65 -17.62 -16.91 6.65
N THR A 66 -17.11 -15.77 6.17
CA THR A 66 -15.97 -15.67 5.24
C THR A 66 -14.67 -15.18 5.89
N TRP A 67 -14.74 -14.54 7.06
CA TRP A 67 -13.62 -13.87 7.74
C TRP A 67 -12.92 -12.80 6.88
N GLN A 68 -13.61 -12.28 5.86
CA GLN A 68 -13.18 -11.15 5.06
C GLN A 68 -13.88 -9.88 5.55
N MET A 69 -13.40 -8.69 5.15
CA MET A 69 -14.08 -7.44 5.47
C MET A 69 -15.56 -7.50 5.10
N ASP A 70 -16.43 -7.13 6.04
CA ASP A 70 -17.87 -7.06 5.81
C ASP A 70 -18.19 -5.84 4.92
N LEU A 71 -18.75 -6.12 3.73
CA LEU A 71 -19.07 -5.09 2.75
C LEU A 71 -20.28 -4.24 3.14
N ASP A 72 -21.25 -4.79 3.87
CA ASP A 72 -22.44 -4.07 4.33
C ASP A 72 -22.02 -3.04 5.40
N ILE A 73 -21.10 -3.42 6.29
CA ILE A 73 -20.54 -2.51 7.30
C ILE A 73 -19.68 -1.43 6.63
N LEU A 74 -18.85 -1.81 5.64
CA LEU A 74 -18.05 -0.85 4.87
C LEU A 74 -18.93 0.18 4.15
N GLU A 75 -19.98 -0.27 3.46
CA GLU A 75 -20.91 0.61 2.74
C GLU A 75 -21.63 1.57 3.71
N ALA A 76 -22.17 1.03 4.81
CA ALA A 76 -22.82 1.85 5.83
C ALA A 76 -21.88 2.91 6.42
N PHE A 77 -20.62 2.56 6.66
CA PHE A 77 -19.59 3.51 7.10
C PHE A 77 -19.33 4.61 6.06
N LEU A 78 -19.16 4.23 4.79
CA LEU A 78 -18.92 5.21 3.72
C LEU A 78 -20.09 6.19 3.58
N GLU A 79 -21.34 5.72 3.59
CA GLU A 79 -22.53 6.58 3.47
C GLU A 79 -22.70 7.52 4.68
N LYS A 80 -22.58 6.95 5.88
CA LYS A 80 -22.90 7.64 7.13
C LYS A 80 -21.79 8.57 7.57
N ASP A 81 -20.54 8.16 7.43
CA ASP A 81 -19.40 8.81 8.07
C ASP A 81 -18.45 9.49 7.07
N THR A 82 -18.65 9.34 5.76
CA THR A 82 -17.81 9.99 4.74
C THR A 82 -18.57 10.85 3.74
N PHE A 83 -17.88 11.75 3.06
CA PHE A 83 -18.42 12.53 1.94
C PHE A 83 -17.40 12.61 0.82
N TYR A 84 -17.89 12.68 -0.42
CA TYR A 84 -17.06 12.78 -1.61
C TYR A 84 -16.92 14.23 -2.07
N TYR A 85 -15.70 14.65 -2.40
CA TYR A 85 -15.40 15.98 -2.92
C TYR A 85 -14.13 15.96 -3.78
N LYS A 86 -14.17 16.55 -4.98
CA LYS A 86 -13.01 16.69 -5.89
C LYS A 86 -12.16 15.41 -6.01
N ASP A 87 -12.80 14.31 -6.38
CA ASP A 87 -12.14 13.00 -6.59
C ASP A 87 -11.57 12.31 -5.34
N HIS A 88 -11.94 12.80 -4.16
CA HIS A 88 -11.46 12.30 -2.88
C HIS A 88 -12.61 12.03 -1.90
N THR A 89 -12.45 10.99 -1.07
CA THR A 89 -13.39 10.65 0.00
C THR A 89 -12.83 11.14 1.33
N TYR A 90 -13.64 11.92 2.05
CA TYR A 90 -13.27 12.54 3.31
C TYR A 90 -14.12 12.04 4.47
N LEU A 91 -13.51 11.88 5.64
CA LEU A 91 -14.24 11.57 6.86
C LEU A 91 -15.01 12.82 7.34
N LYS A 92 -16.29 12.68 7.69
CA LYS A 92 -17.13 13.80 8.16
C LYS A 92 -16.65 14.40 9.47
N SER A 93 -16.04 13.59 10.35
CA SER A 93 -15.61 14.00 11.69
C SER A 93 -14.45 15.00 11.67
N ASP A 94 -13.46 14.80 10.81
CA ASP A 94 -12.22 15.59 10.81
C ASP A 94 -11.82 16.16 9.42
N LYS A 95 -12.58 15.83 8.37
CA LYS A 95 -12.40 16.27 6.98
C LYS A 95 -11.06 15.87 6.37
N ARG A 96 -10.41 14.78 6.84
CA ARG A 96 -9.22 14.21 6.18
C ARG A 96 -9.60 13.17 5.13
N CYS A 97 -8.74 13.01 4.14
CA CYS A 97 -8.95 12.10 3.01
C CYS A 97 -8.50 10.67 3.35
N GLY A 98 -9.24 9.68 2.85
CA GLY A 98 -8.78 8.29 2.84
C GLY A 98 -8.08 7.91 1.53
N GLY A 99 -7.02 7.11 1.60
CA GLY A 99 -6.33 6.50 0.46
C GLY A 99 -6.47 4.97 0.47
N GLY A 100 -6.51 4.36 -0.72
CA GLY A 100 -6.77 2.93 -0.93
C GLY A 100 -5.83 2.27 -1.94
N VAL A 101 -5.90 0.93 -1.99
CA VAL A 101 -4.91 -0.05 -2.49
C VAL A 101 -4.50 0.05 -3.97
N ILE A 102 -3.27 -0.38 -4.28
CA ILE A 102 -2.77 -0.56 -5.66
C ILE A 102 -2.77 -2.04 -6.08
N VAL A 103 -3.24 -2.26 -7.30
CA VAL A 103 -2.78 -3.32 -8.23
C VAL A 103 -2.45 -2.58 -9.53
N THR A 104 -1.26 -2.76 -10.13
CA THR A 104 -0.84 -1.91 -11.26
C THR A 104 -0.22 -2.68 -12.42
N ASP A 105 -0.74 -2.39 -13.62
CA ASP A 105 -0.10 -2.69 -14.91
C ASP A 105 0.69 -1.48 -15.45
N ASP A 106 0.79 -0.40 -14.67
CA ASP A 106 1.43 0.86 -15.04
C ASP A 106 2.95 0.77 -14.90
N GLU A 107 3.63 0.97 -16.03
CA GLU A 107 5.08 0.93 -16.13
C GLU A 107 5.78 2.03 -15.32
N ASN A 108 5.15 3.20 -15.16
CA ASN A 108 5.73 4.32 -14.40
C ASN A 108 5.68 4.04 -12.90
N LEU A 109 4.57 3.49 -12.40
CA LEU A 109 4.47 3.05 -11.00
C LEU A 109 5.45 1.91 -10.72
N ALA A 110 5.62 0.97 -11.65
CA ALA A 110 6.59 -0.11 -11.50
C ALA A 110 8.05 0.40 -11.47
N LYS A 111 8.41 1.37 -12.32
CA LYS A 111 9.73 2.01 -12.32
C LYS A 111 9.97 2.78 -11.02
N LYS A 112 8.99 3.54 -10.56
CA LYS A 112 9.06 4.28 -9.29
C LYS A 112 9.22 3.33 -8.10
N ALA A 113 8.44 2.26 -8.06
CA ALA A 113 8.55 1.23 -7.04
C ALA A 113 9.96 0.64 -6.97
N LYS A 114 10.50 0.23 -8.12
CA LYS A 114 11.86 -0.31 -8.21
C LYS A 114 12.86 0.70 -7.68
N HIS A 115 12.75 1.96 -8.07
CA HIS A 115 13.64 3.04 -7.65
C HIS A 115 13.66 3.20 -6.11
N ILE A 116 12.50 3.41 -5.49
CA ILE A 116 12.40 3.60 -4.04
C ILE A 116 12.78 2.35 -3.25
N THR A 117 12.53 1.14 -3.77
CA THR A 117 12.97 -0.13 -3.13
C THR A 117 14.49 -0.32 -3.10
N THR A 118 15.23 0.43 -3.93
CA THR A 118 16.68 0.38 -4.08
C THR A 118 17.37 1.60 -3.51
N GLN A 119 16.87 2.11 -2.38
CA GLN A 119 17.35 3.34 -1.75
C GLN A 119 17.24 4.58 -2.66
N ALA A 120 16.36 4.59 -3.67
CA ALA A 120 16.19 5.73 -4.59
C ALA A 120 17.52 6.19 -5.24
N LYS A 121 18.38 5.23 -5.60
CA LYS A 121 19.68 5.54 -6.20
C LYS A 121 19.54 5.90 -7.68
N THR A 122 20.02 7.07 -8.09
CA THR A 122 19.91 7.57 -9.48
C THR A 122 21.08 7.16 -10.37
N ASP A 123 22.28 7.03 -9.81
CA ASP A 123 23.50 6.66 -10.55
C ASP A 123 24.07 5.31 -10.08
N THR A 124 24.76 4.59 -10.97
CA THR A 124 25.37 3.30 -10.65
C THR A 124 26.64 3.46 -9.80
N PHE A 125 27.43 4.51 -10.04
CA PHE A 125 28.75 4.71 -9.44
C PHE A 125 28.79 5.87 -8.46
N GLU A 126 28.07 6.94 -8.75
CA GLU A 126 27.94 8.07 -7.85
C GLU A 126 26.84 7.73 -6.84
N TYR A 127 27.12 7.84 -5.55
CA TYR A 127 26.19 7.46 -4.46
C TYR A 127 25.12 8.55 -4.27
N ASP A 128 24.51 8.95 -5.38
CA ASP A 128 23.50 10.00 -5.43
C ASP A 128 22.10 9.40 -5.31
N HIS A 129 21.27 10.08 -4.52
CA HIS A 129 19.91 9.70 -4.16
C HIS A 129 19.00 10.93 -4.31
N ASP A 130 17.96 10.83 -5.13
CA ASP A 130 17.07 11.94 -5.48
C ASP A 130 15.84 12.05 -4.56
N GLU A 131 15.44 10.97 -3.91
CA GLU A 131 14.36 10.93 -2.93
C GLU A 131 14.67 9.99 -1.75
N ILE A 132 13.79 9.97 -0.74
CA ILE A 132 13.93 9.04 0.38
C ILE A 132 13.56 7.64 -0.12
N GLY A 133 14.54 6.74 -0.15
CA GLY A 133 14.32 5.34 -0.51
C GLY A 133 14.53 4.37 0.64
N TYR A 134 14.12 3.12 0.43
CA TYR A 134 14.22 2.03 1.39
C TYR A 134 15.14 0.94 0.86
N ASN A 135 15.73 0.15 1.77
CA ASN A 135 16.46 -1.06 1.39
C ASN A 135 15.52 -2.27 1.46
N TYR A 136 14.64 -2.40 0.48
CA TYR A 136 13.58 -3.42 0.49
C TYR A 136 13.76 -4.51 -0.58
N ARG A 137 14.92 -4.60 -1.22
CA ARG A 137 15.19 -5.67 -2.20
C ARG A 137 15.15 -7.06 -1.57
N LEU A 138 14.50 -7.99 -2.28
CA LEU A 138 14.67 -9.41 -2.01
C LEU A 138 16.12 -9.84 -2.33
N VAL A 139 16.74 -10.61 -1.44
CA VAL A 139 18.09 -11.16 -1.66
C VAL A 139 18.03 -12.39 -2.59
N ASN A 140 19.06 -12.57 -3.43
CA ASN A 140 19.10 -13.65 -4.44
C ASN A 140 18.88 -15.05 -3.87
N ILE A 141 19.33 -15.31 -2.62
CA ILE A 141 19.13 -16.62 -1.96
C ILE A 141 17.64 -16.89 -1.73
N LEU A 142 16.86 -15.88 -1.32
CA LEU A 142 15.42 -16.04 -1.10
C LEU A 142 14.62 -16.07 -2.41
N ALA A 143 15.19 -15.58 -3.51
CA ALA A 143 14.57 -15.65 -4.84
C ALA A 143 14.83 -16.99 -5.56
N ALA A 144 15.82 -17.75 -5.11
CA ALA A 144 16.24 -19.02 -5.71
C ALA A 144 15.58 -20.25 -5.05
N VAL A 145 14.98 -20.07 -3.87
CA VAL A 145 14.22 -21.09 -3.12
C VAL A 145 12.74 -20.97 -3.46
#